data_AF-A0A954P5J5-F1
#
_entry.id   AF-A0A954P5J5-F1
#
_cell.length_a   1.000
_cell.length_b   1.000
_cell.length_c   1.000
_cell.angle_alpha   90.00
_cell.angle_beta   90.00
_cell.angle_gamma   90.00
#
_symmetry.space_group_name_H-M   'P 1'
#
loop_
_entity.id
_entity.type
_entity.pdbx_description
1 polymer ?
#
loop_
_entity_poly.entity_id
_entity_poly.type
_entity_poly.pdbx_seq_one_letter_code
_entity_poly.pdbx_strand_id
1 'polypeptide(L)' 'MDEQHTAQGDEADLKSVEELAAVRQRILGEVRKTIVGQETVIEELLIAMLAGGHCLLVGVPGLAKTLMVRSLAETLSLSF' A
#
# COMPACT_ATOMS: atom_id res chain seq x y z
N MET A 1 5.89 -39.18 -15.03
CA MET A 1 4.56 -38.57 -14.76
C MET A 1 4.80 -37.52 -13.68
N ASP A 2 4.15 -36.37 -13.76
CA ASP A 2 4.29 -35.17 -12.90
C ASP A 2 5.24 -34.04 -13.37
N GLU A 3 5.15 -33.61 -14.64
CA GLU A 3 5.70 -32.31 -15.10
C GLU A 3 4.62 -31.24 -15.37
N GLN A 4 3.34 -31.53 -15.13
CA GLN A 4 2.22 -30.65 -15.52
C GLN A 4 1.64 -29.78 -14.38
N HIS A 5 2.21 -29.79 -13.18
CA HIS A 5 1.63 -29.09 -12.01
C HIS A 5 2.33 -27.77 -11.61
N THR A 6 3.54 -27.48 -12.11
CA THR A 6 4.31 -26.26 -11.73
C THR A 6 3.92 -25.02 -12.53
N ALA A 7 3.59 -25.14 -13.82
CA ALA A 7 3.32 -23.99 -14.69
C ALA A 7 2.06 -23.18 -14.28
N GLN A 8 1.07 -23.83 -13.67
CA GLN A 8 -0.19 -23.17 -13.28
C GLN A 8 -0.07 -22.36 -11.98
N GLY A 9 0.90 -22.71 -11.11
CA GLY A 9 1.22 -21.93 -9.91
C GLY A 9 1.92 -20.62 -10.26
N ASP A 10 2.90 -20.68 -11.15
CA ASP A 10 3.69 -19.51 -11.57
C ASP A 10 2.82 -18.46 -12.28
N GLU A 11 1.90 -18.87 -13.17
CA GLU A 11 1.01 -17.96 -13.89
C GLU A 11 -0.03 -17.30 -12.95
N ALA A 12 -0.54 -18.05 -11.97
CA ALA A 12 -1.46 -17.51 -10.96
C ALA A 12 -0.79 -16.53 -10.00
N ASP A 13 0.46 -16.83 -9.59
CA ASP A 13 1.25 -15.95 -8.73
C ASP A 13 1.62 -14.65 -9.45
N LEU A 14 2.08 -14.74 -10.71
CA LEU A 14 2.35 -13.57 -11.56
C LEU A 14 1.12 -12.66 -11.67
N LYS A 15 -0.04 -13.24 -11.93
CA LYS A 15 -1.30 -12.49 -12.03
C LYS A 15 -1.68 -11.81 -10.71
N SER A 16 -1.49 -12.49 -9.59
CA SER A 16 -1.76 -11.93 -8.26
C SER A 16 -0.86 -10.74 -7.94
N VAL A 17 0.41 -10.79 -8.37
CA VAL A 17 1.36 -9.67 -8.24
C VAL A 17 0.93 -8.47 -9.09
N GLU A 18 0.48 -8.69 -10.32
CA GLU A 18 -0.04 -7.63 -11.19
C GLU A 18 -1.29 -6.96 -10.59
N GLU A 19 -2.23 -7.75 -10.07
CA GLU A 19 -3.43 -7.25 -9.40
C GLU A 19 -3.08 -6.41 -8.16
N LEU A 20 -2.13 -6.88 -7.34
CA LEU A 20 -1.64 -6.13 -6.18
C LEU A 20 -0.98 -4.81 -6.60
N ALA A 21 -0.17 -4.82 -7.65
CA ALA A 21 0.45 -3.62 -8.19
C ALA A 21 -0.60 -2.60 -8.67
N ALA A 22 -1.65 -3.07 -9.35
CA ALA A 22 -2.75 -2.21 -9.80
C ALA A 22 -3.52 -1.61 -8.61
N VAL A 23 -3.85 -2.40 -7.59
CA VAL A 23 -4.53 -1.93 -6.37
C VAL A 23 -3.66 -0.91 -5.62
N ARG A 24 -2.36 -1.18 -5.48
CA ARG A 24 -1.39 -0.23 -4.88
C ARG A 24 -1.43 1.11 -5.59
N GLN A 25 -1.39 1.13 -6.92
CA GLN A 25 -1.44 2.39 -7.69
C GLN A 25 -2.75 3.16 -7.47
N ARG A 26 -3.88 2.44 -7.34
CA ARG A 26 -5.17 3.07 -7.04
C ARG A 26 -5.20 3.72 -5.66
N ILE A 27 -4.69 3.03 -4.64
CA ILE A 27 -4.59 3.55 -3.27
C ILE A 27 -3.72 4.80 -3.24
N LEU A 28 -2.52 4.73 -3.81
CA LEU A 28 -1.61 5.89 -3.87
C LEU A 28 -2.24 7.05 -4.64
N GLY A 29 -2.95 6.78 -5.73
CA GLY A 29 -3.66 7.79 -6.51
C GLY A 29 -4.72 8.55 -5.69
N GLU A 30 -5.45 7.89 -4.80
CA GLU A 30 -6.42 8.56 -3.92
C GLU A 30 -5.74 9.39 -2.83
N VAL A 31 -4.72 8.85 -2.15
CA VAL A 31 -4.00 9.56 -1.08
C VAL A 31 -3.29 10.82 -1.61
N ARG A 32 -2.76 10.76 -2.85
CA ARG A 32 -2.13 11.89 -3.54
C ARG A 32 -3.02 13.11 -3.75
N LYS A 33 -4.35 12.92 -3.76
CA LYS A 33 -5.30 14.05 -3.89
C LYS A 33 -5.27 14.96 -2.66
N THR A 34 -4.86 14.43 -1.50
CA THR A 34 -4.83 15.16 -0.23
C THR A 34 -3.41 15.41 0.25
N ILE A 35 -2.47 14.50 -0.03
CA ILE A 35 -1.09 14.57 0.45
C ILE A 35 -0.14 14.86 -0.71
N VAL A 36 0.65 15.92 -0.59
CA VAL A 36 1.61 16.36 -1.61
C VAL A 36 3.05 16.10 -1.14
N GLY A 37 3.86 15.47 -2.00
CA GLY A 37 5.32 15.36 -1.82
C GLY A 37 5.81 14.29 -0.83
N GLN A 38 4.92 13.51 -0.22
CA GLN A 38 5.27 12.50 0.79
C GLN A 38 5.10 11.05 0.28
N GLU A 39 5.42 10.81 -1.00
CA GLU A 39 5.21 9.53 -1.67
C GLU A 39 5.88 8.36 -0.96
N THR A 40 7.17 8.49 -0.66
CA THR A 40 7.96 7.43 -0.02
C THR A 40 7.37 7.03 1.32
N VAL A 41 6.93 8.00 2.13
CA VAL A 41 6.35 7.73 3.46
C VAL A 41 5.01 7.01 3.34
N ILE A 42 4.18 7.38 2.37
CA ILE A 42 2.90 6.69 2.11
C ILE A 42 3.16 5.26 1.65
N GLU A 43 4.16 5.05 0.79
CA GLU A 43 4.54 3.71 0.33
C GLU A 43 5.05 2.85 1.48
N GLU A 44 5.92 3.36 2.35
CA GLU A 44 6.42 2.66 3.53
C GLU A 44 5.30 2.31 4.53
N LEU A 45 4.35 3.23 4.74
CA LEU A 45 3.17 2.97 5.55
C LEU A 45 2.34 1.82 4.98
N LEU A 46 2.07 1.85 3.67
CA LEU A 46 1.30 0.79 3.00
C LEU A 46 2.03 -0.55 3.08
N ILE A 47 3.35 -0.57 2.89
CA ILE A 47 4.19 -1.78 3.02
C ILE A 47 4.09 -2.34 4.44
N ALA A 48 4.28 -1.50 5.46
CA ALA A 48 4.19 -1.95 6.84
C ALA A 48 2.81 -2.50 7.17
N MET A 49 1.73 -1.87 6.72
CA MET A 49 0.37 -2.37 6.94
C MET A 49 0.14 -3.73 6.29
N LEU A 50 0.53 -3.89 5.02
CA LEU A 50 0.38 -5.15 4.29
C LEU A 50 1.25 -6.27 4.89
N ALA A 51 2.39 -5.93 5.48
CA ALA A 51 3.28 -6.86 6.16
C ALA A 51 2.88 -7.13 7.64
N GLY A 52 1.83 -6.50 8.16
CA GLY A 52 1.44 -6.59 9.57
C GLY A 52 2.44 -5.94 10.55
N GLY A 53 3.28 -5.04 10.04
CA GLY A 53 4.23 -4.25 10.81
C GLY A 53 3.64 -2.99 11.43
N HIS A 54 4.48 -2.22 12.11
CA HIS A 54 4.11 -0.95 12.76
C HIS A 54 5.06 0.15 12.32
N CYS A 55 4.53 1.37 12.15
CA CYS A 55 5.32 2.55 11.79
C CYS A 55 5.20 3.63 12.88
N LEU A 56 6.27 4.41 13.05
CA LEU A 56 6.27 5.61 13.88
C LEU A 56 6.58 6.83 13.00
N LEU A 57 5.60 7.73 12.86
CA LEU A 57 5.76 8.97 12.08
C LEU A 57 6.36 10.08 12.95
N VAL A 58 7.65 10.34 12.81
CA VAL A 58 8.38 11.40 13.53
C VAL A 58 8.67 12.57 12.60
N GLY A 59 8.47 13.79 13.08
CA GLY A 59 8.82 15.00 12.35
C GLY A 59 8.26 16.26 13.01
N VAL A 60 8.64 17.43 12.51
CA VAL A 60 8.18 18.72 13.03
C VAL A 60 6.66 18.93 12.83
N PRO A 61 6.01 19.80 13.63
CA PRO A 61 4.61 20.15 13.44
C PRO A 61 4.33 20.68 12.02
N GLY A 62 3.13 20.39 11.48
CA GLY A 62 2.70 20.90 10.16
C GLY A 62 3.02 20.02 8.95
N LEU A 63 3.75 18.91 9.11
CA LEU A 63 4.07 17.97 8.00
C LEU A 63 2.95 17.00 7.63
N ALA A 64 1.69 17.39 7.83
CA ALA A 64 0.51 16.59 7.46
C ALA A 64 0.46 15.15 8.02
N LYS A 65 1.27 14.79 9.04
CA LYS A 65 1.33 13.42 9.60
C LYS A 65 -0.06 12.85 9.94
N THR A 66 -0.88 13.63 10.64
CA THR A 66 -2.25 13.23 10.99
C THR A 66 -3.18 13.15 9.78
N LEU A 67 -3.03 14.07 8.81
CA LEU A 67 -3.80 14.04 7.57
C LEU A 67 -3.44 12.83 6.71
N MET A 68 -2.16 12.44 6.69
CA MET A 68 -1.67 11.28 5.96
C MET A 68 -2.28 9.99 6.50
N VAL A 69 -2.23 9.78 7.83
CA VAL A 69 -2.84 8.59 8.46
C VAL A 69 -4.35 8.58 8.24
N ARG A 70 -5.03 9.72 8.40
CA ARG A 70 -6.47 9.85 8.14
C ARG A 70 -6.83 9.52 6.69
N SER A 71 -6.14 10.14 5.72
CA SER A 71 -6.40 9.95 4.29
C SER A 71 -6.18 8.50 3.87
N LEU A 72 -5.13 7.86 4.39
CA LEU A 72 -4.86 6.45 4.15
C LEU A 72 -5.96 5.55 4.77
N ALA A 73 -6.38 5.82 6.00
CA ALA A 73 -7.46 5.09 6.66
C ALA A 73 -8.79 5.22 5.89
N GLU A 74 -9.16 6.43 5.47
CA GLU A 74 -10.36 6.69 4.67
C GLU A 74 -10.30 5.94 3.31
N THR A 75 -9.15 5.98 2.64
CA THR A 75 -8.93 5.28 1.36
C THR A 75 -9.08 3.75 1.51
N LEU A 76 -8.65 3.21 2.65
CA LEU A 76 -8.68 1.79 2.95
C LEU A 76 -9.93 1.35 3.73
N SER A 77 -10.89 2.27 3.97
CA SER A 77 -12.09 2.01 4.78
C SER A 77 -11.79 1.47 6.19
N LEU A 78 -10.71 1.97 6.80
CA LEU A 78 -10.30 1.65 8.16
C LEU A 78 -10.83 2.69 9.14
N SER A 79 -11.08 2.27 10.39
CA SER A 79 -11.47 3.18 11.47
C SER A 79 -10.25 3.88 12.07
N PHE A 80 -10.28 5.22 12.15
CA PHE A 80 -9.25 6.07 12.77
C PHE A 80 -9.86 7.22 13.58
#